data_AF-C1FRB2-F1
#
_entry.id   AF-C1FRB2-F1
#
_cell.length_a   1.000
_cell.length_b   1.000
_cell.length_c   1.000
_cell.angle_alpha   90.00
_cell.angle_beta   90.00
_cell.angle_gamma   90.00
#
_symmetry.space_group_name_H-M   'P 1'
#
loop_
_entity.id
_entity.type
_entity.pdbx_description
1 polymer ?
#
loop_
_entity_poly.entity_id
_entity_poly.type
_entity_poly.pdbx_seq_one_letter_code
_entity_poly.pdbx_strand_id
1 'polypeptide(L)'
;MKFYEFNYFEYYALILAKDDIEAIKGYEEVVADLDDEEKELAPDIITEKEALEKYIKGHIEGCETNEEKEKDFYQAINNFKKFVKESTEKYLILLIDGGLI
;
A
#
# COMPACT_ATOMS: atom_id res chain seq x y z
N MET A 1 2.86 3.55 12.09
CA MET A 1 2.43 3.19 10.73
C MET A 1 2.07 1.72 10.71
N LYS A 2 1.07 1.34 9.93
CA LYS A 2 0.59 -0.02 9.75
C LYS A 2 0.43 -0.28 8.24
N PHE A 3 0.49 -1.55 7.86
CA PHE A 3 0.21 -1.97 6.50
C PHE A 3 -1.27 -2.31 6.38
N TYR A 4 -1.89 -1.77 5.34
CA TYR A 4 -3.29 -1.91 5.02
C TYR A 4 -3.43 -2.61 3.67
N GLU A 5 -4.23 -3.66 3.64
CA GLU A 5 -4.58 -4.42 2.45
C GLU A 5 -6.02 -4.09 2.04
N PHE A 6 -6.17 -3.58 0.82
CA PHE A 6 -7.45 -3.27 0.19
C PHE A 6 -7.78 -4.40 -0.78
N ASN A 7 -8.18 -5.55 -0.26
CA ASN A 7 -8.50 -6.77 -1.01
C ASN A 7 -9.99 -6.89 -1.41
N TYR A 8 -10.87 -6.15 -0.75
CA TYR A 8 -12.33 -6.13 -1.00
C TYR A 8 -12.81 -4.85 -1.69
N PHE A 9 -11.91 -4.13 -2.33
CA PHE A 9 -12.17 -2.87 -3.05
C PHE A 9 -12.03 -3.10 -4.56
N GLU A 10 -12.43 -2.10 -5.38
CA GLU A 10 -12.37 -2.20 -6.86
C GLU A 10 -11.00 -2.69 -7.39
N TYR A 11 -9.90 -2.17 -6.83
CA TYR A 11 -8.55 -2.61 -7.15
C TYR A 11 -7.83 -3.07 -5.89
N TYR A 12 -6.99 -4.08 -6.06
CA TYR A 12 -6.12 -4.49 -4.98
C TYR A 12 -5.09 -3.40 -4.70
N ALA A 13 -4.95 -2.99 -3.43
CA ALA A 13 -3.86 -2.11 -3.01
C ALA A 13 -3.21 -2.54 -1.69
N LEU A 14 -1.90 -2.29 -1.59
CA LEU A 14 -1.12 -2.39 -0.37
C LEU A 14 -0.61 -0.99 -0.01
N ILE A 15 -1.03 -0.49 1.15
CA ILE A 15 -0.77 0.88 1.59
C ILE A 15 -0.14 0.88 2.98
N LEU A 16 0.97 1.61 3.16
CA LEU A 16 1.54 1.90 4.47
C LEU A 16 1.04 3.27 4.94
N ALA A 17 0.27 3.32 6.03
CA ALA A 17 -0.29 4.57 6.53
C ALA A 17 -0.18 4.70 8.05
N LYS A 18 -0.43 5.91 8.57
CA LYS A 18 -0.45 6.16 10.02
C LYS A 18 -1.62 5.46 10.71
N ASP A 19 -2.80 5.57 10.13
CA ASP A 19 -4.09 5.07 10.59
C ASP A 19 -4.98 4.73 9.37
N ASP A 20 -6.15 4.18 9.64
CA ASP A 20 -7.16 3.76 8.66
C ASP A 20 -7.68 4.93 7.82
N ILE A 21 -7.92 6.09 8.44
CA ILE A 21 -8.36 7.30 7.74
C ILE A 21 -7.36 7.69 6.64
N GLU A 22 -6.07 7.72 6.97
CA GLU A 22 -5.03 8.09 5.99
C GLU A 22 -4.80 6.98 4.95
N ALA A 23 -5.05 5.71 5.29
CA ALA A 23 -4.99 4.61 4.33
C ALA A 23 -6.11 4.71 3.29
N ILE A 24 -7.36 4.91 3.73
CA ILE A 24 -8.54 5.07 2.88
C ILE A 24 -8.37 6.29 1.99
N LYS A 25 -7.89 7.40 2.56
CA LYS A 25 -7.58 8.61 1.80
C LYS A 25 -6.56 8.35 0.70
N GLY A 26 -5.48 7.61 1.00
CA GLY A 26 -4.48 7.28 0.00
C GLY A 26 -5.00 6.38 -1.11
N TYR A 27 -5.92 5.46 -0.78
CA TYR A 27 -6.63 4.66 -1.77
C TYR A 27 -7.50 5.54 -2.68
N GLU A 28 -8.34 6.40 -2.11
CA GLU A 28 -9.24 7.29 -2.86
C GLU A 28 -8.48 8.27 -3.75
N GLU A 29 -7.36 8.82 -3.28
CA GLU A 29 -6.58 9.82 -4.01
C GLU A 29 -5.72 9.24 -5.16
N VAL A 30 -5.32 7.96 -5.08
CA VAL A 30 -4.29 7.39 -5.97
C VAL A 30 -4.77 6.15 -6.73
N VAL A 31 -5.67 5.36 -6.16
CA VAL A 31 -6.07 4.05 -6.67
C VAL A 31 -7.40 4.14 -7.41
N ALA A 32 -8.48 4.44 -6.70
CA ALA A 32 -9.83 4.56 -7.27
C ALA A 32 -10.74 5.38 -6.38
N ASP A 33 -11.68 6.10 -7.01
CA ASP A 33 -12.76 6.79 -6.30
C ASP A 33 -13.61 5.76 -5.53
N LEU A 34 -13.90 6.02 -4.26
CA LEU A 34 -14.72 5.14 -3.43
C LEU A 34 -16.18 5.60 -3.42
N ASP A 35 -17.10 4.68 -3.67
CA ASP A 35 -18.53 4.94 -3.47
C ASP A 35 -18.93 4.93 -1.97
N ASP A 36 -20.20 5.25 -1.69
CA ASP A 36 -20.69 5.32 -0.30
C ASP A 36 -20.67 3.94 0.41
N GLU A 37 -20.80 2.83 -0.33
CA GLU A 37 -20.73 1.47 0.23
C GLU A 37 -19.27 1.07 0.51
N GLU A 38 -18.35 1.39 -0.39
CA GLU A 38 -16.92 1.11 -0.25
C GLU A 38 -16.28 1.95 0.86
N LYS A 39 -16.79 3.16 1.12
CA LYS A 39 -16.36 4.00 2.26
C LYS A 39 -16.68 3.39 3.62
N GLU A 40 -17.64 2.47 3.69
CA GLU A 40 -17.94 1.71 4.91
C GLU A 40 -17.04 0.47 5.07
N LEU A 41 -16.32 0.05 4.02
CA LEU A 41 -15.37 -1.06 4.10
C LEU A 41 -14.11 -0.65 4.86
N ALA A 42 -13.67 -1.54 5.76
CA ALA A 42 -12.40 -1.37 6.46
C ALA A 42 -11.32 -2.22 5.76
N PRO A 43 -10.18 -1.63 5.36
CA PRO A 43 -9.05 -2.40 4.87
C PRO A 43 -8.46 -3.29 5.98
N ASP A 44 -7.94 -4.44 5.57
CA ASP A 44 -7.31 -5.39 6.50
C ASP A 44 -5.97 -4.85 7.00
N ILE A 45 -5.71 -4.91 8.31
CA ILE A 45 -4.39 -4.59 8.87
C ILE A 45 -3.53 -5.84 8.84
N ILE A 46 -2.41 -5.78 8.14
CA ILE A 46 -1.47 -6.90 8.02
C ILE A 46 -0.11 -6.57 8.62
N THR A 47 0.69 -7.61 8.85
CA THR A 47 2.07 -7.47 9.32
C THR A 47 3.01 -7.04 8.19
N GLU A 48 4.18 -6.50 8.56
CA GLU A 48 5.24 -6.16 7.59
C GLU A 48 5.69 -7.38 6.79
N LYS A 49 5.73 -8.56 7.42
CA LYS A 49 6.09 -9.81 6.75
C LYS A 49 5.06 -10.19 5.68
N GLU A 50 3.78 -10.13 6.01
CA GLU A 50 2.70 -10.41 5.04
C GLU A 50 2.70 -9.40 3.89
N ALA A 51 2.94 -8.12 4.19
CA ALA A 51 3.08 -7.07 3.20
C ALA A 51 4.24 -7.35 2.23
N LEU A 52 5.41 -7.75 2.75
CA LEU A 52 6.56 -8.15 1.93
C LEU A 52 6.25 -9.37 1.05
N GLU A 53 5.63 -10.41 1.62
CA GLU A 53 5.25 -11.60 0.88
C GLU A 53 4.31 -11.28 -0.30
N LYS A 54 3.37 -10.34 -0.10
CA LYS A 54 2.47 -9.87 -1.16
C LYS A 54 3.21 -9.01 -2.19
N TYR A 55 4.07 -8.10 -1.74
CA TYR A 55 4.89 -7.25 -2.62
C TYR A 55 5.78 -8.07 -3.56
N ILE A 56 6.46 -9.10 -3.04
CA ILE A 56 7.32 -9.98 -3.83
C ILE A 56 6.52 -10.75 -4.90
N LYS A 57 5.29 -11.15 -4.58
CA LYS A 57 4.38 -11.84 -5.51
C LYS A 57 3.82 -10.91 -6.60
N GLY A 58 3.64 -9.63 -6.29
CA GLY A 58 3.15 -8.61 -7.23
C GLY A 58 4.14 -8.32 -8.37
N HIS A 59 3.64 -7.72 -9.45
CA HIS A 59 4.49 -7.20 -10.52
C HIS A 59 5.02 -5.82 -10.14
N ILE A 60 6.33 -5.71 -9.94
CA ILE A 60 6.99 -4.45 -9.54
C ILE A 60 7.87 -3.98 -10.69
N GLU A 61 7.54 -2.82 -11.26
CA GLU A 61 8.30 -2.25 -12.37
C GLU A 61 9.76 -2.03 -11.97
N GLY A 62 10.69 -2.42 -12.83
CA GLY A 62 12.12 -2.28 -12.58
C GLY A 62 12.75 -3.32 -11.63
N CYS A 63 11.99 -4.31 -11.16
CA CYS A 63 12.51 -5.45 -10.39
C CYS A 63 12.32 -6.77 -11.15
N GLU A 64 13.40 -7.50 -11.41
CA GLU A 64 13.34 -8.80 -12.11
C GLU A 64 13.39 -9.98 -11.12
N THR A 65 14.00 -9.78 -9.96
CA THR A 65 14.22 -10.82 -8.94
C THR A 65 13.52 -10.52 -7.62
N ASN A 66 13.28 -11.56 -6.82
CA ASN A 66 12.71 -11.39 -5.48
C ASN A 66 13.61 -10.57 -4.54
N GLU A 67 14.94 -10.70 -4.68
CA GLU A 67 15.91 -9.95 -3.90
C GLU A 67 15.85 -8.44 -4.21
N GLU A 68 15.67 -8.08 -5.48
CA GLU A 68 15.46 -6.68 -5.89
C GLU A 68 14.16 -6.13 -5.30
N LYS A 69 13.05 -6.89 -5.38
CA LYS A 69 11.76 -6.47 -4.80
C LYS A 69 11.84 -6.29 -3.29
N GLU A 70 12.52 -7.18 -2.58
CA GLU A 70 12.70 -7.06 -1.13
C GLU A 70 13.50 -5.80 -0.78
N LYS A 71 14.60 -5.55 -1.50
CA LYS A 71 15.40 -4.35 -1.30
C LYS A 71 14.60 -3.07 -1.59
N ASP A 72 13.85 -3.07 -2.68
CA ASP A 72 13.01 -1.96 -3.11
C ASP A 72 11.91 -1.67 -2.08
N PHE A 73 11.21 -2.69 -1.59
CA PHE A 73 10.20 -2.57 -0.53
C PHE A 73 10.75 -1.87 0.72
N TYR A 74 11.88 -2.36 1.25
CA TYR A 74 12.49 -1.74 2.44
C TYR A 74 13.04 -0.34 2.14
N GLN A 75 13.54 -0.10 0.94
CA GLN A 75 13.99 1.22 0.52
C GLN A 75 12.83 2.22 0.50
N ALA A 76 11.69 1.85 -0.10
CA ALA A 76 10.48 2.68 -0.13
C ALA A 76 10.00 3.02 1.29
N ILE A 77 9.89 2.02 2.16
CA ILE A 77 9.46 2.20 3.56
C ILE A 77 10.41 3.09 4.34
N ASN A 78 11.73 2.87 4.21
CA ASN A 78 12.72 3.65 4.96
C ASN A 78 12.76 5.11 4.48
N ASN A 79 12.66 5.33 3.17
CA ASN A 79 12.57 6.67 2.59
C ASN A 79 11.31 7.38 3.08
N PHE A 80 10.17 6.70 3.05
CA PHE A 80 8.92 7.25 3.55
C PHE A 80 8.97 7.56 5.05
N LYS A 81 9.45 6.63 5.90
CA LYS A 81 9.62 6.86 7.34
C LYS A 81 10.55 8.05 7.65
N LYS A 82 11.54 8.31 6.80
CA LYS A 82 12.40 9.50 6.89
C LYS A 82 11.64 10.76 6.48
N PHE A 83 10.91 10.71 5.37
CA PHE A 83 10.14 11.83 4.84
C PHE A 83 9.01 12.27 5.76
N VAL A 84 8.23 11.35 6.33
CA VAL A 84 7.09 11.67 7.23
C VAL A 84 7.54 12.36 8.52
N LYS A 85 8.81 12.23 8.93
CA LYS A 85 9.34 13.03 10.05
C LYS A 85 9.46 14.52 9.70
N GLU A 86 9.55 14.84 8.42
CA GLU A 86 9.82 16.18 7.87
C GLU A 86 8.64 16.72 7.05
N SER A 87 7.56 15.94 6.89
CA SER A 87 6.45 16.21 5.95
C SER A 87 5.07 15.93 6.54
N THR A 88 4.04 16.43 5.87
CA THR A 88 2.62 16.17 6.15
C THR A 88 2.04 14.99 5.38
N GLU A 89 2.83 14.32 4.54
CA GLU A 89 2.38 13.10 3.84
C GLU A 89 2.23 11.95 4.84
N LYS A 90 1.16 11.17 4.72
CA LYS A 90 0.72 10.25 5.79
C LYS A 90 0.44 8.83 5.33
N TYR A 91 0.55 8.58 4.03
CA TYR A 91 0.45 7.25 3.44
C TYR A 91 1.51 7.06 2.34
N LEU A 92 1.82 5.81 2.04
CA LEU A 92 2.67 5.36 0.95
C LEU A 92 1.96 4.20 0.25
N ILE A 93 1.75 4.32 -1.06
CA ILE A 93 1.27 3.22 -1.89
C ILE A 93 2.46 2.33 -2.24
N LEU A 94 2.37 1.05 -1.88
CA LEU A 94 3.41 0.06 -2.14
C LEU A 94 3.08 -0.73 -3.40
N LEU A 95 1.86 -1.24 -3.50
CA LEU A 95 1.45 -2.07 -4.63
C LEU A 95 0.02 -1.70 -5.01
N ILE A 96 -0.22 -1.54 -6.30
CA ILE A 96 -1.54 -1.52 -6.90
C ILE A 96 -1.56 -2.66 -7.90
N ASP A 97 -2.57 -3.51 -7.83
CA ASP A 97 -2.80 -4.53 -8.86
C ASP A 97 -4.19 -4.32 -9.46
N GLY A 98 -4.20 -3.70 -10.63
CA GLY A 98 -5.40 -3.51 -11.46
C GLY A 98 -5.72 -4.71 -12.35
N GLY A 99 -4.99 -5.83 -12.19
CA GLY A 99 -5.16 -7.06 -12.98
C GLY A 99 -6.44 -7.85 -12.69
N LEU A 100 -7.31 -7.38 -11.80
CA LEU A 100 -8.65 -7.91 -11.65
C LEU A 100 -9.58 -7.29 -12.71
N ILE A 101 -9.51 -7.86 -13.91
CA ILE A 101 -10.66 -7.97 -14.83
C ILE A 101 -10.91 -9.46 -15.06
#